data_AF-A0A2V9JYP3-F1
#
_entry.id   AF-A0A2V9JYP3-F1
#
_cell.length_a   1.000
_cell.length_b   1.000
_cell.length_c   1.000
_cell.angle_alpha   90.00
_cell.angle_beta   90.00
_cell.angle_gamma   90.00
#
_symmetry.space_group_name_H-M   'P 1'
#
loop_
_entity.id
_entity.type
_entity.pdbx_description
1 polymer ?
#
loop_
_entity_poly.entity_id
_entity_poly.type
_entity_poly.pdbx_seq_one_letter_code
_entity_poly.pdbx_strand_id
1 'polypeptide(L)' 'MGYCGCSTIQELRERGRFVRITHAGLRESHVHDVIITKEAPNYWLE' A
#
# COMPACT_ATOMS: atom_id res chain seq x y z
N MET A 1 -3.16 -6.86 8.55
CA MET A 1 -4.56 -6.62 8.96
C MET A 1 -4.71 -5.60 10.10
N GLY A 2 -3.66 -5.33 10.88
CA GLY A 2 -3.71 -4.36 12.00
C GLY A 2 -4.15 -2.94 11.63
N TYR A 3 -3.70 -2.37 10.50
CA TYR A 3 -4.19 -1.07 10.03
C TYR A 3 -5.70 -1.03 9.77
N CYS A 4 -6.29 -2.17 9.40
CA CYS A 4 -7.72 -2.31 9.19
C CYS A 4 -8.45 -2.85 10.44
N GLY A 5 -7.74 -3.02 11.57
CA GLY A 5 -8.28 -3.56 12.81
C GLY A 5 -8.83 -4.98 12.71
N CYS A 6 -8.38 -5.77 11.72
CA CYS A 6 -8.88 -7.13 11.52
C CYS A 6 -7.90 -8.15 12.12
N SER A 7 -8.42 -9.17 12.79
CA SER A 7 -7.66 -10.26 13.45
C SER A 7 -7.66 -11.55 12.64
N THR A 8 -8.62 -11.72 11.72
CA THR A 8 -8.67 -12.86 10.78
C THR A 8 -8.85 -12.43 9.32
N ILE A 9 -8.52 -13.32 8.39
CA ILE A 9 -8.69 -13.08 6.94
C ILE A 9 -10.17 -12.89 6.58
N GLN A 10 -11.05 -13.67 7.19
CA GLN A 10 -12.49 -13.54 6.97
C GLN A 10 -12.98 -12.13 7.37
N GLU A 11 -12.54 -11.65 8.52
CA GLU A 11 -12.88 -10.32 9.00
C GLU A 11 -12.39 -9.20 8.06
N LEU A 12 -11.18 -9.35 7.49
CA LEU A 12 -10.68 -8.41 6.47
C LEU A 12 -11.57 -8.40 5.23
N ARG A 13 -12.04 -9.57 4.78
CA ARG A 13 -12.90 -9.68 3.59
C ARG A 13 -14.28 -9.06 3.81
N GLU A 14 -14.81 -9.15 5.03
CA GLU A 14 -16.14 -8.62 5.37
C GLU A 14 -16.11 -7.12 5.72
N ARG A 15 -15.06 -6.65 6.40
CA ARG A 15 -14.99 -5.30 6.98
C ARG A 15 -14.01 -4.37 6.27
N GLY A 16 -13.08 -4.91 5.48
CA GLY A 16 -12.10 -4.13 4.73
C GLY A 16 -12.79 -3.16 3.76
N ARG A 17 -12.26 -1.94 3.66
CA ARG A 17 -12.80 -0.90 2.78
C ARG A 17 -11.74 -0.44 1.80
N PHE A 18 -12.14 -0.30 0.56
CA PHE A 18 -11.35 0.32 -0.49
C PHE A 18 -11.88 1.71 -0.81
N VAL A 19 -10.99 2.58 -1.25
CA VAL A 19 -11.32 3.89 -1.80
C VAL A 19 -10.80 3.96 -3.23
N ARG A 20 -11.52 4.69 -4.09
CA ARG A 20 -11.05 4.93 -5.46
C ARG A 20 -10.01 6.04 -5.43
N ILE A 21 -8.84 5.77 -5.99
CA ILE A 21 -7.77 6.76 -6.14
C ILE A 21 -7.65 7.24 -7.60
N THR A 22 -6.96 8.36 -7.79
CA THR A 22 -6.59 8.88 -9.11
C THR A 22 -5.22 8.36 -9.52
N HIS A 23 -4.85 8.56 -10.80
CA HIS A 23 -3.49 8.24 -11.25
C HIS A 23 -2.42 9.09 -10.54
N ALA A 24 -2.74 10.35 -10.21
CA ALA A 24 -1.88 11.19 -9.39
C ALA A 24 -1.70 10.60 -7.98
N GLY A 25 -2.79 10.13 -7.35
CA GLY A 25 -2.73 9.46 -6.05
C GLY A 25 -1.94 8.16 -6.06
N LEU A 26 -1.93 7.43 -7.20
CA LEU A 26 -1.07 6.26 -7.37
C LEU A 26 0.41 6.68 -7.32
N ARG A 27 0.81 7.68 -8.10
CA ARG A 27 2.19 8.19 -8.11
C ARG A 27 2.61 8.74 -6.74
N GLU A 28 1.70 9.41 -6.03
CA GLU A 28 1.92 9.91 -4.67
C GLU A 28 2.11 8.76 -3.66
N SER A 29 1.43 7.63 -3.85
CA SER A 29 1.58 6.47 -2.96
C SER A 29 2.90 5.72 -3.15
N HIS A 30 3.47 5.77 -4.36
CA HIS A 30 4.79 5.21 -4.65
C HIS A 30 5.91 6.11 -4.13
N VAL A 31 7.14 5.58 -4.03
CA VAL A 31 8.30 6.44 -3.76
C VAL A 31 8.43 7.49 -4.86
N HIS A 32 8.40 8.77 -4.50
CA HIS A 32 8.55 9.89 -5.43
C HIS A 32 9.47 10.98 -4.86
N ASP A 33 10.07 11.77 -5.77
CA ASP A 33 10.92 12.94 -5.48
C ASP A 33 12.17 12.68 -4.61
N VAL A 34 12.64 11.42 -4.59
CA VAL A 34 13.87 10.99 -3.90
C VAL A 34 14.65 9.97 -4.74
N ILE A 35 15.94 9.84 -4.46
CA ILE A 35 16.81 8.81 -5.06
C ILE A 35 16.90 7.63 -4.09
N ILE A 36 16.52 6.44 -4.54
CA ILE A 36 16.69 5.21 -3.77
C ILE A 36 18.17 4.80 -3.83
N THR A 37 18.87 4.97 -2.72
CA THR A 37 20.31 4.66 -2.62
C THR A 37 20.58 3.21 -2.22
N LYS A 38 19.58 2.55 -1.63
CA LYS A 38 19.63 1.14 -1.22
C LYS A 38 18.29 0.48 -1.52
N GLU A 39 18.35 -0.70 -2.11
CA GLU A 39 17.16 -1.49 -2.39
C GLU A 39 16.51 -2.03 -1.12
N ALA A 40 15.18 -1.97 -1.06
CA ALA A 40 14.40 -2.56 0.01
C ALA A 40 13.94 -3.97 -0.39
N PRO A 41 14.01 -4.96 0.51
CA PRO A 41 13.69 -6.36 0.20
C PRO A 41 12.22 -6.62 -0.14
N ASN A 42 11.35 -5.62 0.09
CA ASN A 42 9.91 -5.68 -0.14
C ASN A 42 9.43 -4.61 -1.14
N TYR A 43 10.34 -3.92 -1.83
CA TYR A 43 10.00 -2.89 -2.81
C TYR A 43 11.01 -2.92 -3.98
N TRP A 44 10.72 -3.78 -4.96
CA TRP A 44 11.47 -3.89 -6.20
C TRP A 44 10.87 -2.96 -7.27
N LEU A 45 11.73 -2.20 -7.93
CA LEU A 45 11.36 -1.44 -9.13
C LEU A 45 11.80 -2.27 -10.34
N GLU A 46 10.85 -2.91 -11.02
CA GLU A 46 11.04 -3.37 -12.40
C GLU A 46 10.86 -2.21 -13.39
#